data_AF-A0A528GPJ1-F1
#
_entry.id   AF-A0A528GPJ1-F1
#
_cell.length_a   1.000
_cell.length_b   1.000
_cell.length_c   1.000
_cell.angle_alpha   90.00
_cell.angle_beta   90.00
_cell.angle_gamma   90.00
#
_symmetry.space_group_name_H-M   'P 1'
#
loop_
_entity.id
_entity.type
_entity.pdbx_description
1 polymer ?
#
loop_
_entity_poly.entity_id
_entity_poly.type
_entity_poly.pdbx_seq_one_letter_code
_entity_poly.pdbx_strand_id
1 'polypeptide(L)'
;RLLRVIDADHIGISFDETSTVADLDAIAALFGAKAGAAGGSTMPGKPRGKEFLTQPVFHDNRSETEMMRFLRRLADKDLALDRAMIPLGSCTMKLNAAAEMMPVSWPDIANLHPFAPASHSAGYRAMIDELEG
;
A
#
# COMPACT_ATOMS: atom_id res chain seq x y z
N ARG A 1 -9.87 9.57 -2.54
CA ARG A 1 -8.99 9.06 -1.46
C ARG A 1 -8.44 10.18 -0.58
N LEU A 2 -8.16 11.35 -1.16
CA LEU A 2 -7.51 12.46 -0.46
C LEU A 2 -8.41 13.21 0.53
N LEU A 3 -9.74 13.18 0.36
CA LEU A 3 -10.69 13.96 1.17
C LEU A 3 -11.40 13.10 2.22
N ARG A 4 -11.45 13.60 3.45
CA ARG A 4 -12.25 13.07 4.55
C ARG A 4 -13.14 14.18 5.11
N VAL A 5 -14.46 13.98 5.11
CA VAL A 5 -15.37 14.88 5.82
C VAL A 5 -15.22 14.64 7.32
N ILE A 6 -14.94 15.70 8.10
CA ILE A 6 -14.81 15.63 9.56
C ILE A 6 -16.12 16.04 10.20
N ASP A 7 -16.65 17.20 9.80
CA ASP A 7 -17.94 17.74 10.23
C ASP A 7 -18.52 18.67 9.13
N ALA A 8 -19.49 19.52 9.49
CA ALA A 8 -20.18 20.40 8.54
C ALA A 8 -19.25 21.44 7.89
N ASP A 9 -18.21 21.89 8.60
CA ASP A 9 -17.36 23.01 8.19
C ASP A 9 -15.89 22.60 8.00
N HIS A 10 -15.51 21.37 8.36
CA HIS A 10 -14.14 20.88 8.27
C HIS A 10 -14.00 19.64 7.38
N ILE A 11 -12.98 19.69 6.53
CA ILE A 11 -12.50 18.52 5.79
C ILE A 11 -11.01 18.28 6.06
N GLY A 12 -10.63 17.01 6.16
CA GLY A 12 -9.24 16.57 6.20
C GLY A 12 -8.76 16.22 4.80
N ILE A 13 -7.54 16.66 4.46
CA ILE A 13 -6.85 16.29 3.22
C ILE A 13 -5.56 15.56 3.59
N SER A 14 -5.38 14.35 3.07
CA SER A 14 -4.16 13.55 3.28
C SER A 14 -3.53 13.20 1.95
N PHE A 15 -2.31 13.67 1.70
CA PHE A 15 -1.51 13.32 0.54
C PHE A 15 -0.61 12.11 0.83
N ASP A 16 -0.31 11.34 -0.20
CA ASP A 16 0.56 10.17 -0.15
C ASP A 16 1.52 10.15 -1.36
N GLU A 17 2.32 9.08 -1.50
CA GLU A 17 3.30 8.93 -2.58
C GLU A 17 2.68 8.96 -3.99
N THR A 18 1.40 8.57 -4.12
CA THR A 18 0.69 8.57 -5.41
C THR A 18 0.12 9.93 -5.78
N SER A 19 0.17 10.89 -4.85
CA SER A 19 -0.38 12.22 -5.05
C SER A 19 0.48 13.04 -6.01
N THR A 20 -0.17 13.65 -6.99
CA THR A 20 0.46 14.46 -8.03
C THR A 20 0.13 15.94 -7.89
N VAL A 21 0.82 16.78 -8.66
CA VAL A 21 0.50 18.22 -8.74
C VAL A 21 -0.91 18.42 -9.31
N ALA A 22 -1.37 17.53 -10.20
CA ALA A 22 -2.73 17.60 -10.74
C ALA A 22 -3.80 17.37 -9.66
N ASP A 23 -3.52 16.49 -8.68
CA ASP A 23 -4.43 16.28 -7.54
C ASP A 23 -4.49 17.52 -6.64
N LEU A 24 -3.35 18.17 -6.41
CA LEU A 24 -3.30 19.43 -5.66
C LEU A 24 -4.09 20.54 -6.36
N ASP A 25 -3.93 20.68 -7.67
CA ASP A 25 -4.66 21.67 -8.48
C ASP A 25 -6.18 21.40 -8.46
N ALA A 26 -6.58 20.13 -8.57
CA ALA A 26 -7.98 19.73 -8.48
C ALA A 26 -8.58 20.09 -7.11
N ILE A 27 -7.87 19.82 -6.02
CA ILE A 27 -8.30 20.19 -4.67
C ILE A 27 -8.36 21.70 -4.51
N ALA A 28 -7.34 22.45 -4.95
CA ALA A 28 -7.33 23.91 -4.86
C ALA A 28 -8.53 24.54 -5.60
N ALA A 29 -8.85 24.01 -6.80
CA ALA A 29 -9.99 24.45 -7.59
C ALA A 29 -11.33 24.23 -6.88
N LEU A 30 -11.50 23.13 -6.13
CA LEU A 30 -12.70 22.89 -5.32
C LEU A 30 -12.94 23.99 -4.27
N PHE A 31 -11.87 24.64 -3.81
CA PHE A 31 -11.93 25.75 -2.85
C PHE A 31 -11.88 27.14 -3.52
N GLY A 32 -11.95 27.23 -4.85
CA GLY A 32 -11.81 28.49 -5.58
C GLY A 32 -10.41 29.11 -5.48
N ALA A 33 -9.40 28.32 -5.09
CA ALA A 33 -8.01 28.72 -4.97
C ALA A 33 -7.18 28.24 -6.17
N LYS A 34 -5.95 28.74 -6.28
CA LYS A 34 -4.92 28.21 -7.19
C LYS A 34 -3.76 27.70 -6.36
N ALA A 35 -3.20 26.55 -6.74
CA ALA A 35 -1.99 26.06 -6.09
C ALA A 35 -0.86 27.08 -6.26
N GLY A 36 -0.16 27.37 -5.17
CA GLY A 36 1.00 28.26 -5.18
C GLY A 36 2.23 27.57 -5.79
N ALA A 37 3.27 28.36 -6.06
CA ALA A 37 4.57 27.81 -6.42
C ALA A 37 5.13 26.95 -5.28
N ALA A 38 5.88 25.90 -5.62
CA ALA A 38 6.51 25.02 -4.64
C ALA A 38 7.36 25.84 -3.65
N GLY A 39 6.95 25.86 -2.38
CA GLY A 39 7.67 26.51 -1.29
C GLY A 39 8.66 25.56 -0.60
N GLY A 40 9.45 26.11 0.33
CA GLY A 40 10.27 25.29 1.23
C GLY A 40 9.40 24.43 2.17
N SER A 41 9.91 23.25 2.56
CA SER A 41 9.22 22.37 3.50
C SER A 41 9.04 23.06 4.86
N THR A 42 7.79 23.17 5.33
CA THR A 42 7.44 23.72 6.65
C THR A 42 7.21 22.62 7.68
N MET A 43 7.74 21.42 7.45
CA MET A 43 7.51 20.27 8.34
C MET A 43 7.96 20.60 9.76
N PRO A 44 7.06 20.49 10.76
CA PRO A 44 7.39 20.81 12.13
C PRO A 44 8.39 19.81 12.72
N GLY A 45 9.48 20.31 13.30
CA GLY A 45 10.50 19.51 13.98
C GLY A 45 11.91 19.73 13.44
N LYS A 46 12.92 19.21 14.16
CA LYS A 46 14.28 19.16 13.63
C LYS A 46 14.32 18.10 12.52
N PRO A 47 14.98 18.37 11.38
CA PRO A 47 15.16 17.34 10.36
C PRO A 47 15.78 16.10 11.01
N ARG A 48 15.19 14.93 10.74
CA ARG A 48 15.71 13.66 11.25
C ARG A 48 17.18 13.57 10.84
N GLY A 49 18.06 13.28 11.79
CA GLY A 49 19.51 13.22 11.56
C GLY A 49 19.87 12.22 10.46
N LYS A 50 21.09 12.36 9.90
CA LYS A 50 21.56 11.56 8.76
C LYS A 50 21.76 10.06 9.05
N GLU A 51 21.66 9.64 10.30
CA GLU A 51 21.98 8.28 10.74
C GLU A 51 20.72 7.42 10.87
N PHE A 52 20.10 7.07 9.75
CA PHE A 52 19.06 6.04 9.70
C PHE A 52 19.42 5.01 8.64
N LEU A 53 19.02 3.74 8.85
CA LEU A 53 19.30 2.64 7.92
C LEU A 53 20.79 2.54 7.55
N THR A 54 21.69 2.77 8.51
CA THR A 54 23.15 2.85 8.29
C THR A 54 23.82 1.51 8.02
N GLN A 55 23.10 0.41 8.22
CA GLN A 55 23.61 -0.94 7.98
C GLN A 55 23.81 -1.17 6.47
N PRO A 56 24.90 -1.84 6.04
CA PRO A 56 25.21 -2.02 4.62
C PRO A 56 24.06 -2.59 3.78
N VAL A 57 23.24 -3.48 4.36
CA VAL A 57 22.12 -4.13 3.66
C VAL A 57 21.14 -3.14 3.00
N PHE A 58 20.96 -1.94 3.56
CA PHE A 58 20.09 -0.90 3.00
C PHE A 58 20.74 -0.08 1.87
N HIS A 59 21.99 -0.39 1.53
CA HIS A 59 22.79 0.34 0.55
C HIS A 59 23.38 -0.58 -0.54
N ASP A 60 23.44 -1.89 -0.30
CA ASP A 60 24.06 -2.88 -1.19
C ASP A 60 23.19 -3.26 -2.41
N ASN A 61 21.87 -3.08 -2.35
CA ASN A 61 20.94 -3.50 -3.42
C ASN A 61 20.05 -2.33 -3.86
N ARG A 62 20.53 -1.51 -4.80
CA ARG A 62 19.80 -0.30 -5.25
C ARG A 62 19.23 -0.41 -6.66
N SER A 63 19.72 -1.34 -7.46
CA SER A 63 19.08 -1.67 -8.73
C SER A 63 18.04 -2.77 -8.56
N GLU A 64 17.04 -2.77 -9.45
CA GLU A 64 16.04 -3.83 -9.51
C GLU A 64 16.69 -5.22 -9.67
N THR A 65 17.73 -5.34 -10.52
CA THR A 65 18.44 -6.60 -10.74
C THR A 65 19.16 -7.10 -9.47
N GLU A 66 19.81 -6.22 -8.72
CA GLU A 66 20.44 -6.57 -7.44
C GLU A 66 19.39 -7.01 -6.43
N MET A 67 18.28 -6.26 -6.31
CA MET A 67 17.17 -6.59 -5.41
C MET A 67 16.56 -7.95 -5.74
N MET A 68 16.30 -8.24 -7.02
CA MET A 68 15.79 -9.55 -7.45
C MET A 68 16.74 -10.69 -7.09
N ARG A 69 18.05 -10.52 -7.30
CA ARG A 69 19.06 -11.51 -6.90
C ARG A 69 19.12 -11.66 -5.38
N PHE A 70 19.00 -10.57 -4.63
CA PHE A 70 18.99 -10.59 -3.17
C PHE A 70 17.79 -11.34 -2.62
N LEU A 71 16.58 -11.02 -3.07
CA LEU A 71 15.35 -11.71 -2.69
C LEU A 71 15.41 -13.20 -3.04
N ARG A 72 15.92 -13.54 -4.24
CA ARG A 72 16.09 -14.94 -4.64
C ARG A 72 17.05 -15.70 -3.73
N ARG A 73 18.20 -15.12 -3.39
CA ARG A 73 19.17 -15.73 -2.46
C ARG A 73 18.59 -15.96 -1.07
N LEU A 74 17.67 -15.11 -0.60
CA LEU A 74 16.98 -15.29 0.67
C LEU A 74 15.94 -16.40 0.57
N ALA A 75 15.07 -16.35 -0.44
CA ALA A 75 14.06 -17.38 -0.67
C ALA A 75 14.67 -18.78 -0.84
N ASP A 76 15.85 -18.88 -1.46
CA ASP A 76 16.52 -20.16 -1.64
C ASP A 76 17.00 -20.82 -0.32
N LYS A 77 17.13 -20.05 0.77
CA LYS A 77 17.50 -20.57 2.09
C LYS A 77 16.31 -21.16 2.86
N ASP A 78 15.09 -20.89 2.41
CA ASP A 78 13.87 -21.31 3.08
C ASP A 78 13.33 -22.61 2.45
N LEU A 79 12.81 -23.51 3.30
CA LEU A 79 12.06 -24.68 2.86
C LEU A 79 10.57 -24.30 2.81
N ALA A 80 9.99 -24.29 1.62
CA ALA A 80 8.60 -23.93 1.38
C ALA A 80 7.84 -25.06 0.65
N LEU A 81 6.52 -24.89 0.51
CA LEU A 81 5.60 -25.90 -0.05
C LEU A 81 5.82 -26.20 -1.53
N ASP A 82 6.58 -25.36 -2.25
CA ASP A 82 7.02 -25.60 -3.63
C ASP A 82 8.15 -26.64 -3.73
N ARG A 83 8.83 -26.95 -2.61
CA ARG A 83 9.97 -27.87 -2.55
C ARG A 83 9.65 -29.21 -1.93
N ALA A 84 8.86 -29.22 -0.87
CA ALA A 84 8.53 -30.45 -0.13
C ALA A 84 7.24 -30.31 0.66
N MET A 85 6.69 -31.45 1.07
CA MET A 85 5.65 -31.51 2.08
C MET A 85 6.19 -31.00 3.43
N ILE A 86 5.42 -30.15 4.12
CA ILE A 86 5.72 -29.63 5.45
C ILE A 86 4.63 -30.11 6.43
N PRO A 87 4.79 -31.30 7.07
CA PRO A 87 3.72 -31.93 7.86
C PRO A 87 3.69 -31.40 9.30
N LEU A 88 3.40 -30.11 9.46
CA LEU A 88 3.22 -29.48 10.77
C LEU A 88 1.81 -29.75 11.29
N GLY A 89 1.71 -30.52 12.37
CA GLY A 89 0.44 -30.79 13.04
C GLY A 89 -0.25 -29.48 13.45
N SER A 90 -1.57 -29.41 13.29
CA SER A 90 -2.41 -28.23 13.56
C SER A 90 -2.25 -27.03 12.62
N CYS A 91 -1.31 -27.03 11.67
CA CYS A 91 -1.09 -25.89 10.77
C CYS A 91 -1.88 -25.96 9.44
N THR A 92 -2.39 -27.14 9.06
CA THR A 92 -3.11 -27.35 7.79
C THR A 92 -2.36 -26.76 6.58
N MET A 93 -1.10 -27.17 6.40
CA MET A 93 -0.24 -26.75 5.29
C MET A 93 -0.67 -27.39 3.96
N LYS A 94 -1.82 -26.92 3.43
CA LYS A 94 -2.43 -27.36 2.17
C LYS A 94 -2.04 -26.46 1.00
N LEU A 95 -2.53 -26.80 -0.18
CA LEU A 95 -2.33 -26.01 -1.39
C LEU A 95 -2.91 -24.59 -1.21
N ASN A 96 -2.10 -23.59 -1.56
CA ASN A 96 -2.55 -22.22 -1.81
C ASN A 96 -2.57 -22.05 -3.33
N ALA A 97 -3.72 -22.23 -3.98
CA ALA A 97 -3.75 -22.33 -5.43
C ALA A 97 -3.47 -20.97 -6.09
N ALA A 98 -2.75 -20.96 -7.22
CA ALA A 98 -2.44 -19.72 -7.92
C ALA A 98 -3.71 -18.93 -8.32
N ALA A 99 -4.76 -19.64 -8.75
CA ALA A 99 -6.05 -19.04 -9.10
C ALA A 99 -6.73 -18.34 -7.90
N GLU A 100 -6.55 -18.86 -6.67
CA GLU A 100 -7.11 -18.28 -5.45
C GLU A 100 -6.32 -17.04 -4.98
N MET A 101 -5.01 -16.99 -5.28
CA MET A 101 -4.13 -15.90 -4.87
C MET A 101 -4.14 -14.70 -5.82
N MET A 102 -4.42 -14.91 -7.11
CA MET A 102 -4.41 -13.85 -8.13
C MET A 102 -5.32 -12.66 -7.79
N PRO A 103 -6.57 -12.83 -7.32
CA PRO A 103 -7.47 -11.69 -7.08
C PRO A 103 -7.01 -10.75 -5.97
N VAL A 104 -6.18 -11.22 -5.05
CA VAL A 104 -5.72 -10.43 -3.90
C VAL A 104 -4.93 -9.19 -4.33
N SER A 105 -4.25 -9.25 -5.47
CA SER A 105 -3.45 -8.14 -6.01
C SER A 105 -4.17 -7.29 -7.05
N TRP A 106 -5.43 -7.60 -7.38
CA TRP A 106 -6.20 -6.80 -8.33
C TRP A 106 -6.42 -5.39 -7.78
N PRO A 107 -6.26 -4.32 -8.58
CA PRO A 107 -6.42 -2.95 -8.11
C PRO A 107 -7.75 -2.67 -7.41
N ASP A 108 -8.85 -3.25 -7.91
CA ASP A 108 -10.20 -3.06 -7.34
C ASP A 108 -10.35 -3.68 -5.94
N ILE A 109 -9.47 -4.61 -5.58
CA ILE A 109 -9.39 -5.25 -4.26
C ILE A 109 -8.30 -4.56 -3.43
N ALA A 110 -7.06 -4.53 -3.92
CA ALA A 110 -5.89 -4.08 -3.17
C ALA A 110 -5.85 -2.56 -2.89
N ASN A 111 -6.47 -1.73 -3.73
CA ASN A 111 -6.33 -0.26 -3.65
C ASN A 111 -7.55 0.47 -3.07
N LEU A 112 -8.54 -0.24 -2.55
CA LEU A 112 -9.70 0.38 -1.90
C LEU A 112 -9.32 0.86 -0.49
N HIS A 113 -9.58 2.13 -0.20
CA HIS A 113 -9.40 2.65 1.17
C HIS A 113 -10.48 2.07 2.09
N PRO A 114 -10.16 1.59 3.31
CA PRO A 114 -11.12 0.91 4.19
C PRO A 114 -12.32 1.78 4.60
N PHE A 115 -12.14 3.11 4.66
CA PHE A 115 -13.20 4.08 4.92
C PHE A 115 -13.76 4.74 3.65
N ALA A 116 -13.62 4.09 2.48
CA ALA A 116 -14.24 4.57 1.26
C ALA A 116 -15.78 4.60 1.39
N PRO A 117 -16.47 5.50 0.67
CA PRO A 117 -17.93 5.51 0.65
C PRO A 117 -18.51 4.15 0.31
N ALA A 118 -19.67 3.84 0.90
CA ALA A 118 -20.41 2.59 0.71
C ALA A 118 -20.66 2.21 -0.76
N SER A 119 -20.80 3.19 -1.64
CA SER A 119 -21.00 2.98 -3.08
C SER A 119 -19.76 2.41 -3.78
N HIS A 120 -18.56 2.61 -3.23
CA HIS A 120 -17.30 2.15 -3.82
C HIS A 120 -16.95 0.71 -3.40
N SER A 121 -17.64 0.14 -2.41
CA SER A 121 -17.38 -1.20 -1.86
C SER A 121 -18.48 -2.22 -2.18
N ALA A 122 -19.32 -1.96 -3.19
CA ALA A 122 -20.42 -2.85 -3.57
C ALA A 122 -19.93 -4.29 -3.90
N GLY A 123 -18.83 -4.42 -4.64
CA GLY A 123 -18.24 -5.73 -4.95
C GLY A 123 -17.73 -6.47 -3.71
N TYR A 124 -17.11 -5.75 -2.77
CA TYR A 124 -16.70 -6.33 -1.48
C TYR A 124 -17.88 -6.85 -0.67
N ARG A 125 -19.00 -6.11 -0.64
CA ARG A 125 -20.21 -6.55 0.07
C ARG A 125 -20.80 -7.80 -0.54
N ALA A 126 -20.94 -7.86 -1.86
CA ALA A 126 -21.41 -9.05 -2.55
C ALA A 126 -20.53 -10.27 -2.26
N MET A 127 -19.19 -10.10 -2.28
CA MET A 127 -18.24 -11.16 -1.93
C MET A 127 -18.38 -11.61 -0.48
N ILE A 128 -18.58 -10.69 0.47
CA ILE A 128 -18.80 -11.01 1.88
C ILE A 128 -20.11 -11.76 2.06
N ASP A 129 -21.20 -11.28 1.45
CA ASP A 129 -22.53 -11.92 1.53
C ASP A 129 -22.50 -13.35 0.96
N GLU A 130 -21.72 -13.61 -0.09
CA GLU A 130 -21.50 -14.95 -0.65
C GLU A 130 -20.66 -15.86 0.27
N LEU A 131 -19.72 -15.30 1.03
CA LEU A 131 -18.88 -16.04 1.96
C LEU A 131 -19.53 -16.32 3.32
N GLU A 132 -20.43 -15.43 3.78
CA GLU A 132 -21.15 -15.58 5.05
C GLU A 132 -22.40 -16.47 4.94
N GLY A 133 -22.98 -16.57 3.74
CA GLY A 133 -24.16 -17.41 3.42
C GLY A 133 -23.91 -18.91 3.48
#